data_AF-A0A8E2R357-F1
#
_entry.id   AF-A0A8E2R357-F1
#
_cell.length_a   1.000
_cell.length_b   1.000
_cell.length_c   1.000
_cell.angle_alpha   90.00
_cell.angle_beta   90.00
_cell.angle_gamma   90.00
#
_symmetry.space_group_name_H-M   'P 1'
#
loop_
_entity.id
_entity.type
_entity.pdbx_description
1 polymer ?
#
loop_
_entity_poly.entity_id
_entity_poly.type
_entity_poly.pdbx_seq_one_letter_code
_entity_poly.pdbx_strand_id
1 'polypeptide(L)'
;MTVLATASCVQCTATKRKLENDGVVPFEYRMLTDDEREHFKSLGHLQAPIVIDHATGALWTGNNPIELKRVTEEEKAKLAA
;
A
#
# COMPACT_ATOMS: atom_id res chain seq x y z
N MET A 1 6.59 -2.82 3.24
CA MET A 1 5.91 -1.66 2.60
C MET A 1 5.16 -0.83 3.65
N THR A 2 4.70 0.37 3.30
CA THR A 2 3.83 1.18 4.16
C THR A 2 2.53 1.50 3.42
N VAL A 3 1.40 1.28 4.10
CA VAL A 3 0.04 1.60 3.62
C VAL A 3 -0.46 2.79 4.43
N LEU A 4 -0.56 3.93 3.77
CA LEU A 4 -1.03 5.19 4.33
C LEU A 4 -2.52 5.36 4.07
N ALA A 5 -3.30 5.42 5.13
CA ALA A 5 -4.76 5.42 5.09
C ALA A 5 -5.38 6.77 5.45
N THR A 6 -6.63 6.95 5.05
CA THR A 6 -7.51 8.06 5.48
C THR A 6 -8.68 7.55 6.31
N ALA A 7 -9.33 8.46 7.04
CA ALA A 7 -10.47 8.11 7.88
C ALA A 7 -11.64 7.61 7.04
N SER A 8 -12.34 6.58 7.52
CA SER A 8 -13.52 6.00 6.86
C SER A 8 -13.29 5.54 5.41
N CYS A 9 -12.11 4.99 5.12
CA CYS A 9 -11.69 4.58 3.78
C CYS A 9 -11.91 3.07 3.53
N VAL A 10 -12.90 2.74 2.69
CA VAL A 10 -13.22 1.34 2.32
C VAL A 10 -12.07 0.68 1.58
N GLN A 11 -11.44 1.40 0.64
CA GLN A 11 -10.31 0.87 -0.12
C GLN A 11 -9.07 0.61 0.75
N CYS A 12 -8.86 1.40 1.80
CA CYS A 12 -7.77 1.24 2.74
C CYS A 12 -7.96 -0.05 3.56
N THR A 13 -9.19 -0.27 4.05
CA THR A 13 -9.56 -1.52 4.72
C THR A 13 -9.42 -2.73 3.79
N ALA A 14 -9.83 -2.60 2.52
CA ALA A 14 -9.70 -3.69 1.54
C ALA A 14 -8.24 -4.05 1.26
N THR A 15 -7.40 -3.04 1.05
CA THR A 15 -5.95 -3.22 0.80
C THR A 15 -5.27 -3.88 2.00
N LYS A 16 -5.54 -3.38 3.22
CA LYS A 16 -5.03 -3.97 4.46
C LYS A 16 -5.43 -5.44 4.59
N ARG A 17 -6.73 -5.76 4.46
CA ARG A 17 -7.23 -7.14 4.55
C ARG A 17 -6.59 -8.05 3.51
N LYS A 18 -6.36 -7.56 2.29
CA LYS A 18 -5.73 -8.35 1.23
C LYS A 18 -4.29 -8.72 1.61
N LEU A 19 -3.52 -7.76 2.11
CA LEU A 19 -2.15 -7.99 2.57
C LEU A 19 -2.10 -8.93 3.80
N GLU A 20 -3.00 -8.75 4.77
CA GLU A 20 -3.12 -9.63 5.94
C GLU A 20 -3.47 -11.07 5.54
N ASN A 21 -4.41 -11.24 4.61
CA ASN A 21 -4.81 -12.57 4.12
C ASN A 21 -3.72 -13.26 3.31
N ASP A 22 -2.94 -12.51 2.53
CA ASP A 22 -1.82 -13.06 1.79
C ASP A 22 -0.69 -13.49 2.75
N GLY A 23 -0.51 -12.78 3.87
CA GLY A 23 0.28 -13.20 5.03
C GLY A 23 1.81 -13.25 4.82
N VAL A 24 2.28 -12.99 3.60
CA VAL A 24 3.70 -13.09 3.23
C VAL A 24 4.38 -11.73 3.12
N VAL A 25 3.62 -10.65 2.90
CA VAL A 25 4.17 -9.31 2.65
C VAL A 25 4.25 -8.52 3.95
N PRO A 26 5.44 -8.15 4.45
CA PRO A 26 5.55 -7.29 5.64
C PRO A 26 5.09 -5.86 5.32
N PHE A 27 4.15 -5.33 6.11
CA PHE A 27 3.67 -3.97 5.93
C PHE A 27 3.36 -3.25 7.24
N GLU A 28 3.56 -1.94 7.23
CA GLU A 28 3.05 -1.01 8.23
C GLU A 28 1.74 -0.40 7.72
N TYR A 29 0.73 -0.28 8.58
CA TYR A 29 -0.50 0.43 8.29
C TYR A 29 -0.68 1.60 9.25
N ARG A 30 -0.72 2.82 8.73
CA ARG A 30 -0.92 4.03 9.54
C ARG A 30 -1.72 5.09 8.80
N MET A 31 -2.16 6.09 9.54
CA MET A 31 -2.88 7.22 8.98
C MET A 31 -1.92 8.19 8.28
N LEU A 32 -2.39 8.80 7.19
CA LEU A 32 -1.73 9.96 6.60
C LEU A 32 -1.73 11.13 7.57
N THR A 33 -0.59 11.80 7.69
CA THR A 33 -0.55 13.15 8.29
C THR A 33 -1.11 14.19 7.32
N ASP A 34 -1.38 15.40 7.80
CA ASP A 34 -1.86 16.47 6.93
C ASP A 34 -0.77 16.93 5.95
N ASP A 35 0.49 17.02 6.38
CA ASP A 35 1.63 17.35 5.52
C ASP A 35 1.83 16.30 4.42
N GLU A 36 1.73 15.01 4.76
CA GLU A 36 1.81 13.93 3.77
C GLU A 36 0.67 14.01 2.76
N ARG A 37 -0.55 14.32 3.23
CA ARG A 37 -1.72 14.46 2.36
C ARG A 37 -1.51 15.60 1.37
N GLU A 38 -1.02 16.75 1.82
CA GLU A 38 -0.74 17.89 0.93
C GLU A 38 0.37 17.56 -0.06
N HIS A 39 1.45 16.93 0.41
CA HIS A 39 2.57 16.51 -0.42
C HIS A 39 2.11 15.55 -1.54
N PHE A 40 1.44 14.45 -1.20
CA PHE A 40 0.98 13.49 -2.20
C PHE A 40 -0.07 14.05 -3.15
N LYS A 41 -0.95 14.94 -2.65
CA LYS A 41 -1.90 15.66 -3.51
C LYS A 41 -1.17 16.53 -4.55
N SER A 42 -0.07 17.19 -4.18
CA SER A 42 0.75 17.98 -5.12
C SER A 42 1.38 17.14 -6.23
N LEU A 43 1.63 15.85 -5.95
CA LEU A 43 2.16 14.87 -6.90
C LEU A 43 1.06 14.19 -7.76
N GLY A 44 -0.21 14.56 -7.58
CA GLY A 44 -1.34 13.99 -8.32
C GLY A 44 -1.94 12.71 -7.71
N HIS A 45 -1.48 12.31 -6.52
CA HIS A 45 -2.02 11.17 -5.79
C HIS A 45 -3.28 11.57 -5.01
N LEU A 46 -4.43 11.47 -5.69
CA LEU A 46 -5.72 11.95 -5.16
C LEU A 46 -6.53 10.90 -4.41
N GLN A 47 -6.09 9.63 -4.42
CA GLN A 47 -6.82 8.50 -3.84
C GLN A 47 -6.06 7.85 -2.70
N ALA A 48 -6.82 7.32 -1.72
CA ALA A 48 -6.30 6.53 -0.62
C ALA A 48 -6.69 5.05 -0.80
N PRO A 49 -5.90 4.09 -0.28
CA PRO A 49 -4.64 4.30 0.44
C PRO A 49 -3.51 4.73 -0.49
N ILE A 50 -2.46 5.33 0.06
CA ILE A 50 -1.17 5.49 -0.63
C ILE A 50 -0.28 4.36 -0.15
N VAL A 51 0.26 3.57 -1.07
CA VAL A 51 1.12 2.44 -0.73
C VAL A 51 2.52 2.70 -1.27
N ILE A 52 3.49 2.53 -0.38
CA ILE A 52 4.91 2.73 -0.66
C ILE A 52 5.63 1.40 -0.46
N ASP A 53 6.15 0.84 -1.54
CA ASP A 53 6.99 -0.34 -1.50
C ASP A 53 8.47 0.05 -1.37
N HIS A 54 8.98 -0.01 -0.14
CA HIS A 54 10.38 0.31 0.17
C HIS A 54 11.40 -0.64 -0.48
N ALA A 55 10.99 -1.83 -0.95
CA ALA A 55 11.91 -2.76 -1.59
C ALA A 55 12.23 -2.36 -3.04
N THR A 56 11.27 -1.75 -3.74
CA THR A 56 11.38 -1.40 -5.16
C THR A 56 11.37 0.12 -5.41
N GLY A 57 10.96 0.91 -4.42
CA GLY A 57 10.64 2.33 -4.58
C GLY A 57 9.32 2.58 -5.29
N ALA A 58 8.53 1.53 -5.59
CA ALA A 58 7.23 1.69 -6.23
C ALA A 58 6.24 2.40 -5.30
N LEU A 59 5.42 3.27 -5.89
CA LEU A 59 4.36 3.98 -5.20
C LEU A 59 3.08 3.89 -6.01
N TRP A 60 1.97 3.55 -5.36
CA TRP A 60 0.66 3.57 -5.98
C TRP A 60 -0.43 4.04 -5.02
N THR A 61 -1.60 4.35 -5.58
CA THR A 61 -2.77 4.79 -4.83
C THR A 61 -3.98 3.89 -5.07
N GLY A 62 -4.88 3.84 -4.10
CA GLY A 62 -6.10 3.06 -4.16
C GLY A 62 -5.86 1.56 -3.93
N ASN A 63 -6.96 0.81 -3.85
CA ASN A 63 -6.89 -0.66 -3.82
C ASN A 63 -6.58 -1.18 -5.22
N ASN A 64 -5.28 -1.37 -5.52
CA ASN A 64 -4.79 -1.83 -6.82
C ASN A 64 -4.49 -3.35 -6.83
N PRO A 65 -5.35 -4.20 -7.43
CA PRO A 65 -5.16 -5.65 -7.41
C PRO A 65 -3.93 -6.14 -8.17
N ILE A 66 -3.48 -5.38 -9.18
CA ILE A 66 -2.33 -5.76 -10.00
C ILE A 66 -1.05 -5.59 -9.18
N GLU A 67 -0.86 -4.43 -8.56
CA GLU A 67 0.30 -4.18 -7.69
C GLU A 67 0.30 -5.11 -6.47
N LEU A 68 -0.86 -5.32 -5.83
CA LEU A 68 -0.98 -6.25 -4.70
C LEU A 68 -0.61 -7.68 -5.09
N LYS A 69 -1.01 -8.13 -6.28
CA LYS A 69 -0.60 -9.45 -6.77
C LYS A 69 0.91 -9.48 -7.03
N ARG A 70 1.47 -8.45 -7.68
CA ARG A 70 2.89 -8.36 -8.01
C ARG A 70 3.75 -8.49 -6.75
N VAL A 71 3.50 -7.65 -5.74
CA VAL A 71 4.29 -7.65 -4.48
C VAL A 71 4.15 -8.96 -3.70
N THR A 72 2.97 -9.57 -3.69
CA THR A 72 2.76 -10.88 -3.04
C THR A 72 3.56 -11.99 -3.74
N GLU A 73 3.55 -12.04 -5.08
CA GLU A 73 4.29 -13.06 -5.82
C GLU A 73 5.81 -12.85 -5.75
N GLU A 74 6.27 -11.59 -5.78
CA GLU A 74 7.68 -11.25 -5.57
C GLU A 74 8.16 -11.70 -4.18
N GLU A 75 7.39 -11.47 -3.13
CA GLU A 75 7.78 -11.86 -1.78
C GLU A 75 7.79 -13.38 -1.59
N LYS A 76 6.82 -14.10 -2.17
CA LYS A 76 6.86 -15.58 -2.20
C LYS A 76 8.09 -16.11 -2.93
N ALA A 77 8.46 -15.51 -4.06
CA ALA A 77 9.63 -15.93 -4.81
C ALA A 77 10.92 -15.76 -4.00
N LYS A 78 11.05 -14.67 -3.23
CA LYS A 78 12.18 -14.48 -2.32
C LYS A 78 12.25 -15.53 -1.20
N LEU A 79 11.10 -15.92 -0.65
CA LEU A 79 11.03 -16.93 0.42
C LEU A 79 11.33 -18.35 -0.08
N ALA A 80 11.17 -18.61 -1.38
CA ALA A 80 11.41 -19.91 -1.99
C ALA A 80 12.84 -20.10 -2.53
N ALA A 81 13.64 -19.02 -2.56
CA ALA A 81 15.03 -19.01 -3.02
C ALA A 81 16.00 -19.22 -1.85
#